data_AF-O25226-F1
#
_entry.id   AF-O25226-F1
#
_cell.length_a   1.000
_cell.length_b   1.000
_cell.length_c   1.000
_cell.angle_alpha   90.00
_cell.angle_beta   90.00
_cell.angle_gamma   90.00
#
_symmetry.space_group_name_H-M   'P 1'
#
loop_
_entity.id
_entity.type
_entity.pdbx_description
1 polymer ?
#
loop_
_entity_poly.entity_id
_entity_poly.type
_entity_poly.pdbx_seq_one_letter_code
_entity_poly.pdbx_strand_id
1 'polypeptide(L)'
;MHANLFNQNASKKDVFLHNLRSNNGRYKRYIKAPLRYGGGKSLAVGLIVECIPNGVRRMISPFIGGGSVEIACAAELGLEVLGFDIFDILVNFYQVLLKDKQALYNHLLSLEPTRETYNIIKQELKAHYKKECTLDPLILARDYYFNFNLSYGPGFLGWMSKIYTDKQRYLNALLKIKGFNAPSLKVECSSFEEVLLAYPNDFFYLAPLMC
;
A
#
# COMPACT_ATOMS: atom_id res chain seq x y z
N MET A 1 -24.97 -20.68 17.51
CA MET A 1 -25.61 -19.43 17.07
C MET A 1 -25.08 -18.25 17.88
N HIS A 2 -23.83 -17.83 17.66
CA HIS A 2 -23.36 -16.54 18.16
C HIS A 2 -23.53 -15.52 17.03
N ALA A 3 -24.79 -15.19 16.72
CA ALA A 3 -25.09 -13.97 15.99
C ALA A 3 -24.80 -12.84 16.98
N ASN A 4 -23.55 -12.38 16.95
CA ASN A 4 -23.04 -11.36 17.84
C ASN A 4 -23.97 -10.15 17.77
N LEU A 5 -24.52 -9.77 18.92
CA LEU A 5 -25.23 -8.52 19.19
C LEU A 5 -24.30 -7.32 19.00
N PHE A 6 -23.71 -7.16 17.81
CA PHE A 6 -23.02 -5.94 17.48
C PHE A 6 -24.10 -4.86 17.37
N ASN A 7 -24.09 -4.00 18.38
CA ASN A 7 -24.97 -2.86 18.52
C ASN A 7 -25.10 -2.16 17.15
N GLN A 8 -26.33 -1.92 16.68
CA GLN A 8 -26.53 -1.24 15.38
C GLN A 8 -25.90 0.16 15.34
N ASN A 9 -25.56 0.71 16.52
CA ASN A 9 -24.85 1.97 16.67
C ASN A 9 -23.31 1.85 16.73
N ALA A 10 -22.74 0.66 16.52
CA ALA A 10 -21.28 0.47 16.52
C ALA A 10 -20.63 1.27 15.38
N SER A 11 -19.56 1.98 15.68
CA SER A 11 -18.84 2.74 14.65
C SER A 11 -18.16 1.78 13.66
N LYS A 12 -17.86 2.24 12.44
CA LYS A 12 -17.07 1.46 11.46
C LYS A 12 -15.74 0.99 12.05
N LYS A 13 -15.12 1.83 12.89
CA LYS A 13 -13.90 1.51 13.63
C LYS A 13 -14.10 0.31 14.56
N ASP A 14 -15.15 0.30 15.37
CA ASP A 14 -15.43 -0.80 16.31
C ASP A 14 -15.69 -2.11 15.58
N VAL A 15 -16.49 -2.07 14.52
CA VAL A 15 -16.78 -3.22 13.66
C VAL A 15 -15.50 -3.75 13.02
N PHE A 16 -14.65 -2.86 12.47
CA PHE A 16 -13.37 -3.24 11.88
C PHE A 16 -12.44 -3.89 12.90
N LEU A 17 -12.22 -3.25 14.06
CA LEU A 17 -11.32 -3.76 15.08
C LEU A 17 -11.80 -5.10 15.62
N HIS A 18 -13.10 -5.26 15.85
CA HIS A 18 -13.69 -6.55 16.22
C HIS A 18 -13.40 -7.63 15.17
N ASN A 19 -13.64 -7.36 13.89
CA ASN A 19 -13.42 -8.32 12.81
C ASN A 19 -11.93 -8.65 12.60
N LEU A 20 -11.04 -7.69 12.91
CA LEU A 20 -9.60 -7.86 12.83
C LEU A 20 -9.04 -8.67 14.02
N ARG A 21 -9.71 -8.72 15.17
CA ARG A 21 -9.28 -9.55 16.30
C ARG A 21 -9.33 -11.04 15.95
N SER A 22 -8.36 -11.78 16.48
CA SER A 22 -8.32 -13.24 16.47
C SER A 22 -8.83 -13.80 17.80
N ASN A 23 -9.02 -15.12 17.87
CA ASN A 23 -9.56 -15.80 19.05
C ASN A 23 -8.67 -15.65 20.31
N ASN A 24 -7.37 -15.36 20.15
CA ASN A 24 -6.45 -15.13 21.28
C ASN A 24 -6.46 -13.67 21.80
N GLY A 25 -7.35 -12.82 21.29
CA GLY A 25 -7.47 -11.42 21.66
C GLY A 25 -6.56 -10.46 20.90
N ARG A 26 -5.52 -10.95 20.20
CA ARG A 26 -4.61 -10.14 19.38
C ARG A 26 -5.21 -9.83 18.01
N TYR A 27 -4.79 -8.70 17.42
CA TYR A 27 -5.14 -8.33 16.05
C TYR A 27 -4.43 -9.21 15.02
N LYS A 28 -5.18 -9.67 14.01
CA LYS A 28 -4.64 -10.35 12.83
C LYS A 28 -3.87 -9.36 11.96
N ARG A 29 -2.94 -9.86 11.14
CA ARG A 29 -2.29 -9.08 10.10
C ARG A 29 -3.34 -8.54 9.13
N TYR A 30 -3.30 -7.24 8.86
CA TYR A 30 -4.07 -6.65 7.78
C TYR A 30 -3.38 -6.89 6.43
N ILE A 31 -4.06 -7.52 5.47
CA ILE A 31 -3.43 -8.06 4.25
C ILE A 31 -3.88 -7.39 2.94
N LYS A 32 -4.61 -6.27 3.00
CA LYS A 32 -5.09 -5.55 1.81
C LYS A 32 -4.04 -4.65 1.14
N ALA A 33 -2.94 -4.32 1.82
CA ALA A 33 -1.85 -3.58 1.19
C ALA A 33 -1.19 -4.41 0.07
N PRO A 34 -1.03 -3.85 -1.14
CA PRO A 34 -0.54 -4.59 -2.30
C PRO A 34 0.99 -4.75 -2.30
N LEU A 35 1.73 -3.82 -1.69
CA LEU A 35 3.19 -3.85 -1.64
C LEU A 35 3.69 -4.67 -0.44
N ARG A 36 4.77 -5.42 -0.66
CA ARG A 36 5.53 -6.10 0.42
C ARG A 36 6.52 -5.14 1.08
N TYR A 37 6.07 -3.96 1.46
CA TYR A 37 6.93 -2.85 1.86
C TYR A 37 7.66 -3.09 3.20
N GLY A 38 8.95 -2.77 3.24
CA GLY A 38 9.75 -2.81 4.46
C GLY A 38 9.18 -1.84 5.49
N GLY A 39 8.75 -2.34 6.65
CA GLY A 39 8.10 -1.49 7.64
C GLY A 39 6.67 -1.06 7.29
N GLY A 40 5.99 -1.74 6.36
CA GLY A 40 4.60 -1.43 5.97
C GLY A 40 3.54 -1.58 7.07
N LYS A 41 3.91 -1.84 8.33
CA LYS A 41 3.06 -1.87 9.54
C LYS A 41 1.77 -2.72 9.46
N SER A 42 1.70 -3.68 8.53
CA SER A 42 0.55 -4.59 8.38
C SER A 42 0.17 -5.39 9.64
N LEU A 43 1.13 -5.67 10.52
CA LEU A 43 0.88 -6.30 11.83
C LEU A 43 0.39 -5.33 12.91
N ALA A 44 0.64 -4.03 12.74
CA ALA A 44 0.33 -3.00 13.72
C ALA A 44 -0.96 -2.24 13.40
N VAL A 45 -1.62 -2.49 12.26
CA VAL A 45 -2.83 -1.79 11.83
C VAL A 45 -3.89 -1.76 12.93
N GLY A 46 -4.21 -2.88 13.57
CA GLY A 46 -5.22 -2.91 14.62
C GLY A 46 -4.85 -2.07 15.84
N LEU A 47 -3.59 -2.14 16.28
CA LEU A 47 -3.08 -1.35 17.42
C LEU A 47 -3.10 0.15 17.12
N ILE A 48 -2.70 0.53 15.92
CA ILE A 48 -2.65 1.95 15.51
C ILE A 48 -4.06 2.50 15.34
N VAL A 49 -4.94 1.76 14.66
CA VAL A 49 -6.32 2.18 14.42
C VAL A 49 -7.10 2.31 15.73
N GLU A 50 -6.85 1.43 16.71
CA GLU A 50 -7.42 1.53 18.06
C GLU A 50 -7.12 2.87 18.72
N CYS A 51 -5.91 3.42 18.52
CA CYS A 51 -5.49 4.70 19.06
C CYS A 51 -6.01 5.95 18.31
N ILE A 52 -6.62 5.81 17.12
CA ILE A 52 -7.15 6.96 16.37
C ILE A 52 -8.38 7.51 17.11
N PRO A 53 -8.45 8.80 17.48
CA PRO A 53 -9.60 9.36 18.17
C PRO A 53 -10.91 9.20 17.38
N ASN A 54 -12.01 9.00 18.10
CA ASN A 54 -13.33 9.03 17.48
C ASN A 54 -13.62 10.43 16.94
N GLY A 55 -14.29 10.51 15.79
CA GLY A 55 -14.62 11.78 15.14
C GLY A 55 -13.57 12.31 14.17
N VAL A 56 -12.38 11.70 14.08
CA VAL A 56 -11.45 11.96 12.97
C VAL A 56 -12.16 11.66 11.65
N ARG A 57 -12.18 12.62 10.74
CA ARG A 57 -12.79 12.49 9.40
C ARG A 57 -11.75 12.39 8.29
N ARG A 58 -10.61 13.05 8.48
CA ARG A 58 -9.49 13.08 7.55
C ARG A 58 -8.18 12.75 8.27
N MET A 59 -7.36 11.94 7.62
CA MET A 59 -6.00 11.60 8.04
C MET A 59 -5.00 12.12 7.01
N ILE A 60 -3.95 12.77 7.48
CA ILE A 60 -2.79 13.17 6.68
C ILE A 60 -1.62 12.26 7.05
N SER A 61 -1.06 11.54 6.08
CA SER A 61 0.11 10.68 6.27
C SER A 61 1.26 11.19 5.39
N PRO A 62 2.25 11.92 5.93
CA PRO A 62 3.38 12.43 5.17
C PRO A 62 4.39 11.34 4.72
N PHE A 63 4.20 10.08 5.15
CA PHE A 63 5.14 8.98 4.96
C PHE A 63 4.39 7.68 4.59
N ILE A 64 3.69 7.67 3.46
CA ILE A 64 2.79 6.56 3.11
C ILE A 64 3.54 5.22 3.01
N GLY A 65 4.73 5.18 2.40
CA GLY A 65 5.50 3.94 2.26
C GLY A 65 4.68 2.77 1.73
N GLY A 66 4.43 1.76 2.58
CA GLY A 66 3.60 0.59 2.25
C GLY A 66 2.08 0.78 2.38
N GLY A 67 1.65 1.85 3.03
CA GLY A 67 0.26 2.31 3.09
C GLY A 67 -0.70 1.44 3.91
N SER A 68 -0.26 0.44 4.69
CA SER A 68 -1.24 -0.50 5.30
C SER A 68 -2.21 0.17 6.27
N VAL A 69 -1.77 1.18 7.01
CA VAL A 69 -2.63 1.89 7.98
C VAL A 69 -3.56 2.84 7.24
N GLU A 70 -3.01 3.58 6.27
CA GLU A 70 -3.70 4.51 5.38
C GLU A 70 -4.81 3.80 4.60
N ILE A 71 -4.48 2.67 3.99
CA ILE A 71 -5.42 1.82 3.25
C ILE A 71 -6.49 1.26 4.19
N ALA A 72 -6.16 0.86 5.42
CA ALA A 72 -7.16 0.42 6.39
C ALA A 72 -8.10 1.56 6.80
N CYS A 73 -7.57 2.75 7.05
CA CYS A 73 -8.35 3.92 7.41
C CYS A 73 -9.30 4.35 6.27
N ALA A 74 -8.81 4.37 5.03
CA ALA A 74 -9.63 4.68 3.87
C ALA A 74 -10.68 3.59 3.59
N ALA A 75 -10.26 2.32 3.53
CA ALA A 75 -11.12 1.24 3.08
C ALA A 75 -12.11 0.75 4.15
N GLU A 76 -11.71 0.71 5.42
CA GLU A 76 -12.47 0.06 6.50
C GLU A 76 -13.21 1.08 7.36
N LEU A 77 -12.59 2.23 7.64
CA LEU A 77 -13.18 3.29 8.45
C LEU A 77 -13.91 4.33 7.58
N GLY A 78 -13.60 4.40 6.29
CA GLY A 78 -14.15 5.41 5.38
C GLY A 78 -13.62 6.81 5.66
N LEU A 79 -12.42 6.93 6.24
CA LEU A 79 -11.75 8.22 6.41
C LEU A 79 -11.30 8.75 5.05
N GLU A 80 -11.34 10.07 4.87
CA GLU A 80 -10.54 10.71 3.83
C GLU A 80 -9.07 10.56 4.22
N VAL A 81 -8.23 10.03 3.34
CA VAL A 81 -6.81 9.84 3.61
C VAL A 81 -5.99 10.50 2.52
N LEU A 82 -5.18 11.47 2.89
CA LEU A 82 -4.17 12.05 2.02
C LEU A 82 -2.80 11.51 2.43
N GLY A 83 -2.28 10.60 1.62
CA GLY A 83 -0.94 10.06 1.77
C GLY A 83 0.06 10.82 0.92
N PHE A 84 1.27 11.01 1.44
CA PHE A 84 2.37 11.64 0.73
C PHE A 84 3.63 10.82 0.88
N ASP A 85 4.51 10.96 -0.10
CA ASP A 85 5.88 10.48 -0.04
C ASP A 85 6.76 11.40 -0.86
N ILE A 86 8.05 11.46 -0.54
CA ILE A 86 9.02 12.18 -1.36
C ILE A 86 9.44 11.34 -2.58
N PHE A 87 9.20 10.02 -2.55
CA PHE A 87 9.62 9.13 -3.62
C PHE A 87 8.60 9.04 -4.76
N ASP A 88 8.87 9.78 -5.84
CA ASP A 88 8.04 9.90 -7.05
C ASP A 88 7.60 8.55 -7.65
N ILE A 89 8.47 7.55 -7.74
CA ILE A 89 8.14 6.22 -8.30
C ILE A 89 7.08 5.50 -7.45
N LEU A 90 7.18 5.58 -6.11
CA LEU A 90 6.20 4.99 -5.20
C LEU A 90 4.86 5.70 -5.30
N VAL A 91 4.87 7.04 -5.35
CA VAL A 91 3.67 7.86 -5.53
C VAL A 91 2.99 7.50 -6.85
N ASN A 92 3.74 7.42 -7.95
CA ASN A 92 3.23 7.02 -9.26
C ASN A 92 2.52 5.66 -9.19
N PHE A 93 3.12 4.67 -8.50
CA PHE A 93 2.48 3.36 -8.33
C PHE A 93 1.09 3.48 -7.66
N TYR A 94 0.98 4.24 -6.57
CA TYR A 94 -0.30 4.42 -5.91
C TYR A 94 -1.30 5.20 -6.77
N GLN A 95 -0.87 6.25 -7.44
CA GLN A 95 -1.73 7.04 -8.33
C GLN A 95 -2.31 6.19 -9.47
N VAL A 96 -1.49 5.36 -10.11
CA VAL A 96 -1.96 4.42 -11.15
C VAL A 96 -2.90 3.38 -10.57
N LEU A 97 -2.57 2.78 -9.41
CA LEU A 97 -3.43 1.80 -8.76
C LEU A 97 -4.80 2.37 -8.40
N LEU A 98 -4.85 3.62 -7.92
CA LEU A 98 -6.09 4.31 -7.54
C LEU A 98 -6.90 4.73 -8.76
N LYS A 99 -6.25 5.15 -9.85
CA LYS A 99 -6.89 5.60 -11.09
C LYS A 99 -7.43 4.44 -11.92
N ASP A 100 -6.61 3.43 -12.20
CA ASP A 100 -6.96 2.30 -13.06
C ASP A 100 -6.22 1.01 -12.66
N LYS A 101 -6.69 0.41 -11.57
CA LYS A 101 -6.19 -0.90 -11.10
C LYS A 101 -6.36 -2.01 -12.13
N GLN A 102 -7.32 -1.91 -13.06
CA GLN A 102 -7.59 -2.97 -14.02
C GLN A 102 -6.52 -2.97 -15.12
N ALA A 103 -6.14 -1.79 -15.61
CA ALA A 103 -5.00 -1.64 -16.52
C ALA A 103 -3.70 -2.14 -15.87
N LEU A 104 -3.41 -1.72 -14.63
CA LEU A 104 -2.23 -2.18 -13.89
C LEU A 104 -2.22 -3.70 -13.71
N TYR A 105 -3.36 -4.29 -13.32
CA TYR A 105 -3.51 -5.73 -13.19
C TYR A 105 -3.23 -6.46 -14.51
N ASN A 106 -3.79 -5.98 -15.63
CA ASN A 106 -3.61 -6.61 -16.94
C ASN A 106 -2.15 -6.55 -17.41
N HIS A 107 -1.47 -5.42 -17.19
CA HIS A 107 -0.05 -5.26 -17.51
C HIS A 107 0.86 -6.14 -16.65
N LEU A 108 0.50 -6.38 -15.39
CA LEU A 108 1.23 -7.33 -14.54
C LEU A 108 0.94 -8.77 -14.96
N LEU A 109 -0.30 -9.09 -15.31
CA LEU A 109 -0.71 -10.44 -15.72
C LEU A 109 -0.01 -10.92 -16.99
N SER A 110 0.40 -10.01 -17.88
CA SER A 110 1.13 -10.35 -19.11
C SER A 110 2.62 -10.67 -18.89
N LEU A 111 3.14 -10.50 -17.67
CA LEU A 111 4.53 -10.79 -17.33
C LEU A 111 4.67 -12.18 -16.72
N GLU A 112 5.70 -12.92 -17.14
CA GLU A 112 6.12 -14.15 -16.46
C GLU A 112 7.11 -13.83 -15.33
N PRO A 113 6.93 -14.39 -14.11
CA PRO A 113 7.85 -14.17 -12.99
C PRO A 113 9.12 -15.00 -13.16
N THR A 114 9.94 -14.67 -14.16
CA THR A 114 11.24 -15.29 -14.40
C THR A 114 12.38 -14.33 -14.08
N ARG A 115 13.59 -14.87 -13.93
CA ARG A 115 14.78 -14.06 -13.64
C ARG A 115 15.13 -13.16 -14.83
N GLU A 116 14.89 -13.67 -16.03
CA GLU A 116 15.08 -12.98 -17.30
C GLU A 116 14.17 -11.75 -17.38
N THR A 117 12.86 -11.94 -17.18
CA THR A 117 11.87 -10.85 -17.17
C THR A 117 12.17 -9.85 -16.06
N TYR A 118 12.50 -10.32 -14.85
CA TYR A 118 12.89 -9.45 -13.75
C TYR A 118 14.09 -8.56 -14.10
N ASN A 119 15.11 -9.10 -14.76
CA ASN A 119 16.30 -8.35 -15.13
C ASN A 119 16.05 -7.31 -16.21
N ILE A 120 15.19 -7.62 -17.19
CA ILE A 120 14.78 -6.67 -18.24
C ILE A 120 14.08 -5.47 -17.59
N ILE A 121 13.02 -5.73 -16.81
CA ILE A 121 12.26 -4.71 -16.07
C ILE A 121 13.17 -3.90 -15.14
N LYS A 122 14.14 -4.56 -14.49
CA LYS A 122 15.11 -3.87 -13.63
C LYS A 122 15.95 -2.87 -14.40
N GLN A 123 16.35 -3.16 -15.65
CA GLN A 123 17.10 -2.18 -16.46
C GLN A 123 16.21 -1.02 -16.90
N GLU A 124 14.96 -1.29 -17.30
CA GLU A 124 13.97 -0.24 -17.64
C GLU A 124 13.77 0.71 -16.46
N LEU A 125 13.50 0.14 -15.28
CA LEU A 125 13.29 0.89 -14.04
C LEU A 125 14.54 1.65 -13.58
N LYS A 126 15.73 1.06 -13.77
CA LYS A 126 17.00 1.71 -13.44
C LYS A 126 17.29 2.90 -14.35
N ALA A 127 17.03 2.78 -15.65
CA ALA A 127 17.19 3.88 -16.60
C ALA A 127 16.24 5.04 -16.24
N HIS A 128 15.00 4.74 -15.86
CA HIS A 128 14.07 5.75 -15.36
C HIS A 128 14.57 6.43 -14.07
N TYR A 129 14.99 5.63 -13.08
CA TYR A 129 15.47 6.13 -11.80
C TYR A 129 16.69 7.06 -11.96
N LYS A 130 17.58 6.73 -12.90
CA LYS A 130 18.74 7.54 -13.26
C LYS A 130 18.42 8.72 -14.19
N LYS A 131 17.15 8.91 -14.55
CA LYS A 131 16.68 9.95 -15.49
C LYS A 131 17.30 9.84 -16.88
N GLU A 132 17.69 8.63 -17.28
CA GLU A 132 18.17 8.30 -18.64
C GLU A 132 16.98 8.15 -19.62
N CYS A 133 15.79 7.81 -19.10
CA CYS A 133 14.53 7.83 -19.82
C CYS A 133 13.36 8.20 -18.90
N THR A 134 12.19 8.49 -19.49
CA THR A 134 10.93 8.68 -18.75
C THR A 134 9.96 7.59 -19.20
N LEU A 135 9.55 6.72 -18.28
CA LEU A 135 8.58 5.66 -18.57
C LEU A 135 7.17 6.24 -18.46
N ASP A 136 6.26 5.69 -19.27
CA ASP A 136 4.83 5.93 -19.11
C ASP A 136 4.40 5.58 -17.68
N PRO A 137 3.50 6.37 -17.03
CA PRO A 137 3.08 6.13 -15.65
C PRO A 137 2.62 4.70 -15.36
N LEU A 138 1.87 4.08 -16.27
CA LEU A 138 1.37 2.71 -16.11
C LEU A 138 2.51 1.68 -16.18
N ILE A 139 3.47 1.90 -17.09
CA ILE A 139 4.67 1.06 -17.20
C ILE A 139 5.55 1.21 -15.97
N LEU A 140 5.76 2.44 -15.49
CA LEU A 140 6.54 2.69 -14.28
C LEU A 140 5.90 2.00 -13.04
N ALA A 141 4.57 2.05 -12.91
CA ALA A 141 3.86 1.37 -11.84
C ALA A 141 3.95 -0.16 -11.94
N ARG A 142 3.82 -0.71 -13.16
CA ARG A 142 4.01 -2.15 -13.44
C ARG A 142 5.40 -2.60 -12.99
N ASP A 143 6.43 -1.88 -13.44
CA ASP A 143 7.84 -2.24 -13.23
C ASP A 143 8.23 -2.15 -11.77
N TYR A 144 7.84 -1.04 -11.13
CA TYR A 144 8.04 -0.85 -9.70
C TYR A 144 7.41 -1.99 -8.90
N TYR A 145 6.12 -2.27 -9.11
CA TYR A 145 5.44 -3.35 -8.39
C TYR A 145 6.11 -4.71 -8.64
N PHE A 146 6.40 -5.03 -9.91
CA PHE A 146 6.96 -6.32 -10.31
C PHE A 146 8.32 -6.55 -9.64
N ASN A 147 9.29 -5.65 -9.79
CA ASN A 147 10.58 -5.85 -9.14
C ASN A 147 10.48 -5.75 -7.61
N PHE A 148 9.77 -4.76 -7.08
CA PHE A 148 9.70 -4.55 -5.63
C PHE A 148 9.12 -5.77 -4.91
N ASN A 149 8.02 -6.35 -5.41
CA ASN A 149 7.37 -7.47 -4.74
C ASN A 149 8.06 -8.82 -4.96
N LEU A 150 8.80 -9.00 -6.05
CA LEU A 150 9.51 -10.25 -6.38
C LEU A 150 10.97 -10.27 -5.89
N SER A 151 11.46 -9.15 -5.35
CA SER A 151 12.81 -9.04 -4.80
C SER A 151 13.01 -9.77 -3.45
N TYR A 152 14.26 -10.18 -3.20
CA TYR A 152 14.77 -10.61 -1.90
C TYR A 152 15.11 -9.39 -1.05
N GLY A 153 14.39 -9.22 0.07
CA GLY A 153 14.27 -7.92 0.72
C GLY A 153 13.54 -6.96 -0.22
N PRO A 154 12.42 -6.34 0.18
CA PRO A 154 11.64 -5.51 -0.74
C PRO A 154 12.46 -4.32 -1.25
N GLY A 155 12.96 -4.43 -2.48
CA GLY A 155 13.83 -3.46 -3.13
C GLY A 155 13.66 -3.51 -4.64
N PHE A 156 13.20 -2.40 -5.22
CA PHE A 156 12.83 -2.30 -6.64
C PHE A 156 14.02 -2.46 -7.60
N LEU A 157 15.26 -2.21 -7.15
CA LEU A 157 16.49 -2.52 -7.89
C LEU A 157 17.30 -3.66 -7.25
N GLY A 158 16.64 -4.49 -6.43
CA GLY A 158 17.25 -5.61 -5.72
C GLY A 158 17.48 -6.83 -6.59
N TRP A 159 17.51 -8.00 -5.96
CA TRP A 159 17.68 -9.30 -6.61
C TRP A 159 16.38 -10.07 -6.55
N MET A 160 15.99 -10.74 -7.63
CA MET A 160 14.82 -11.61 -7.59
C MET A 160 15.01 -12.74 -6.58
N SER A 161 14.01 -13.00 -5.73
CA SER A 161 14.03 -14.15 -4.84
C SER A 161 13.53 -15.39 -5.57
N LYS A 162 14.23 -16.54 -5.37
CA LYS A 162 13.82 -17.84 -5.92
C LYS A 162 12.39 -18.24 -5.51
N ILE A 163 11.92 -17.82 -4.34
CA ILE A 163 10.55 -18.16 -3.90
C ILE A 163 9.46 -17.44 -4.71
N TYR A 164 9.82 -16.38 -5.44
CA TYR A 164 8.90 -15.57 -6.24
C TYR A 164 8.97 -15.88 -7.74
N THR A 165 9.75 -16.87 -8.15
CA THR A 165 9.65 -17.44 -9.50
C THR A 165 8.45 -18.39 -9.63
N ASP A 166 7.80 -18.72 -8.52
CA ASP A 166 6.58 -19.53 -8.50
C ASP A 166 5.39 -18.74 -9.08
N LYS A 167 4.87 -19.22 -10.21
CA LYS A 167 3.78 -18.58 -10.94
C LYS A 167 2.49 -18.50 -10.12
N GLN A 168 2.15 -19.52 -9.34
CA GLN A 168 0.91 -19.51 -8.56
C GLN A 168 0.96 -18.44 -7.46
N ARG A 169 2.11 -18.31 -6.79
CA ARG A 169 2.36 -17.27 -5.79
C ARG A 169 2.31 -15.88 -6.41
N TYR A 170 2.88 -15.70 -7.60
CA TYR A 170 2.78 -14.44 -8.34
C TYR A 170 1.32 -14.09 -8.65
N LEU A 171 0.56 -15.00 -9.25
CA LEU A 171 -0.86 -14.80 -9.55
C LEU A 171 -1.68 -14.47 -8.29
N ASN A 172 -1.41 -15.14 -7.17
CA ASN A 172 -2.05 -14.85 -5.88
C ASN A 172 -1.72 -13.43 -5.37
N ALA A 173 -0.50 -12.92 -5.62
CA ALA A 173 -0.15 -11.55 -5.27
C ALA A 173 -0.94 -10.52 -6.11
N LEU A 174 -1.16 -10.82 -7.41
CA LEU A 174 -1.94 -9.96 -8.30
C LEU A 174 -3.41 -9.83 -7.89
N LEU A 175 -3.96 -10.80 -7.16
CA LEU A 175 -5.32 -10.69 -6.61
C LEU A 175 -5.48 -9.49 -5.67
N LYS A 176 -4.40 -9.04 -5.01
CA LYS A 176 -4.42 -7.82 -4.19
C LYS A 176 -4.54 -6.55 -5.03
N ILE A 177 -3.97 -6.53 -6.23
CA ILE A 177 -4.14 -5.42 -7.18
C ILE A 177 -5.57 -5.43 -7.72
N LYS A 178 -6.03 -6.60 -8.20
CA LYS A 178 -7.37 -6.76 -8.74
C LYS A 178 -8.47 -6.38 -7.75
N GLY A 179 -8.34 -6.83 -6.51
CA GLY A 179 -9.28 -6.57 -5.42
C GLY A 179 -9.05 -5.27 -4.66
N PHE A 180 -8.10 -4.44 -5.07
CA PHE A 180 -7.78 -3.21 -4.33
C PHE A 180 -8.98 -2.25 -4.31
N ASN A 181 -9.31 -1.72 -3.14
CA ASN A 181 -10.38 -0.75 -2.97
C ASN A 181 -10.10 0.15 -1.76
N ALA A 182 -9.79 1.41 -2.03
CA ALA A 182 -9.61 2.47 -1.03
C ALA A 182 -9.98 3.82 -1.67
N PRO A 183 -11.26 4.06 -1.99
CA PRO A 183 -11.68 5.16 -2.85
C PRO A 183 -11.47 6.55 -2.24
N SER A 184 -11.35 6.64 -0.91
CA SER A 184 -11.07 7.87 -0.18
C SER A 184 -9.58 8.10 0.09
N LEU A 185 -8.70 7.24 -0.44
CA LEU A 185 -7.26 7.43 -0.42
C LEU A 185 -6.82 8.24 -1.65
N LYS A 186 -6.07 9.30 -1.42
CA LYS A 186 -5.33 10.05 -2.44
C LYS A 186 -3.85 10.05 -2.06
N VAL A 187 -2.97 9.95 -3.06
CA VAL A 187 -1.52 9.91 -2.86
C VAL A 187 -0.83 10.93 -3.75
N GLU A 188 0.04 11.76 -3.17
CA GLU A 188 0.74 12.83 -3.87
C GLU A 188 2.23 12.88 -3.48
N CYS A 189 3.04 13.50 -4.33
CA CYS A 189 4.48 13.67 -4.09
C CYS A 189 4.73 15.00 -3.39
N SER A 190 5.26 14.97 -2.16
CA SER A 190 5.62 16.18 -1.39
C SER A 190 6.52 15.80 -0.22
N SER A 191 7.28 16.76 0.29
CA SER A 191 8.07 16.58 1.52
C SER A 191 7.18 16.64 2.76
N PHE A 192 7.64 16.06 3.88
CA PHE A 192 6.83 16.10 5.10
C PHE A 192 6.72 17.52 5.65
N GLU A 193 7.72 18.37 5.44
CA GLU A 193 7.73 19.77 5.85
C GLU A 193 6.61 20.56 5.17
N GLU A 194 6.48 20.42 3.85
CA GLU A 194 5.40 21.05 3.08
C GLU A 194 4.02 20.55 3.52
N VAL A 195 3.89 19.24 3.74
CA VAL A 195 2.63 18.62 4.17
C VAL A 195 2.22 19.10 5.57
N LEU A 196 3.16 19.19 6.52
CA LEU A 196 2.87 19.70 7.87
C LEU A 196 2.40 21.16 7.84
N LEU A 197 2.97 21.99 6.95
CA LEU A 197 2.56 23.39 6.79
C LEU A 197 1.21 23.52 6.08
N ALA A 198 0.89 22.63 5.14
CA ALA A 198 -0.34 22.68 4.36
C ALA A 198 -1.60 22.23 5.13
N TYR A 199 -1.44 21.36 6.14
CA TYR A 199 -2.57 20.76 6.86
C TYR A 199 -2.49 20.93 8.39
N PRO A 200 -2.30 22.14 8.93
CA PRO A 200 -1.93 22.36 10.34
C PRO A 200 -2.98 21.92 11.37
N ASN A 201 -4.23 21.68 10.94
CA ASN A 201 -5.37 21.38 11.83
C ASN A 201 -5.92 19.96 11.67
N ASP A 202 -5.29 19.12 10.84
CA ASP A 202 -5.74 17.77 10.58
C ASP A 202 -5.10 16.74 11.53
N PHE A 203 -5.71 15.54 11.60
CA PHE A 203 -5.10 14.41 12.29
C PHE A 203 -3.94 13.85 11.46
N PHE A 204 -2.73 13.92 12.01
CA PHE A 204 -1.54 13.35 11.37
C PHE A 204 -1.26 11.93 11.85
N TYR A 205 -0.97 11.05 10.89
CA TYR A 205 -0.30 9.79 11.14
C TYR A 205 1.16 9.90 10.70
N LEU A 206 2.05 10.14 11.66
CA LEU A 206 3.48 10.32 11.43
C LEU A 206 4.21 9.01 11.64
N ALA A 207 4.60 8.38 10.54
CA ALA A 207 5.21 7.06 10.54
C ALA A 207 6.51 7.02 9.72
N PRO A 208 7.48 7.92 9.99
CA PRO A 208 8.71 7.99 9.22
C PRO A 208 9.42 6.63 9.19
N LEU A 209 10.09 6.36 8.08
CA LEU A 209 11.00 5.22 8.01
C LEU A 209 12.09 5.41 9.07
N MET A 210 12.16 4.48 10.03
CA MET A 210 13.34 4.37 10.89
C MET A 210 14.42 3.74 10.03
N CYS A 211 15.26 4.58 9.42
CA CYS A 211 16.50 4.18 8.79
C CYS A 211 17.48 3.68 9.84
#